data_AF-A0A6I5P681-F1
#
_entry.id   AF-A0A6I5P681-F1
#
_cell.length_a   1.000
_cell.length_b   1.000
_cell.length_c   1.000
_cell.angle_alpha   90.00
_cell.angle_beta   90.00
_cell.angle_gamma   90.00
#
_symmetry.space_group_name_H-M   'P 1'
#
loop_
_entity.id
_entity.type
_entity.pdbx_description
1 polymer ?
#
loop_
_entity_poly.entity_id
_entity_poly.type
_entity_poly.pdbx_seq_one_letter_code
_entity_poly.pdbx_strand_id
1 'polypeptide(L)'
;MRQLTRQLRLDRWLSSTLVIVACGCSQAANVTVPQESTGLHLPSGIAQIVRPTVAIQTLTPEQNDETVQIKGTVIKQAPLLAGALYQLQDDSGTVWVLSAESAPPESATISVVGTVQVEAIAVEGIDISDVYLREISRTSTTGDAPSENRDTPDPATDESAADTMAE
;
A
#
# COMPACT_ATOMS: atom_id res chain seq x y z
N MET A 1 -6.51 29.39 -47.44
CA MET A 1 -7.43 30.23 -46.63
C MET A 1 -8.04 29.30 -45.59
N ARG A 2 -7.76 29.35 -44.28
CA ARG A 2 -7.69 30.47 -43.35
C ARG A 2 -6.66 30.17 -42.26
N GLN A 3 -5.72 31.10 -42.09
CA GLN A 3 -4.88 31.25 -40.90
C GLN A 3 -5.77 31.76 -39.77
N LEU A 4 -5.69 31.18 -38.57
CA LEU A 4 -6.25 31.77 -37.35
C LEU A 4 -5.23 31.63 -36.22
N THR A 5 -4.26 32.52 -36.32
CA THR A 5 -3.42 33.04 -35.24
C THR A 5 -4.31 33.49 -34.07
N ARG A 6 -4.10 32.93 -32.87
CA ARG A 6 -4.49 33.59 -31.61
C ARG A 6 -3.22 33.91 -30.83
N GLN A 7 -2.75 35.13 -31.06
CA GLN A 7 -1.75 35.81 -30.24
C GLN A 7 -2.45 36.53 -29.08
N LEU A 8 -1.72 36.56 -27.94
CA LEU A 8 -1.70 37.54 -26.84
C LEU A 8 -3.01 37.94 -26.14
N ARG A 9 -3.03 37.84 -24.80
CA ARG A 9 -3.23 38.97 -23.88
C ARG A 9 -2.85 38.64 -22.43
N LEU A 10 -1.94 39.47 -21.91
CA LEU A 10 -1.95 40.11 -20.57
C LEU A 10 -1.75 39.22 -19.32
N ASP A 11 -1.08 39.64 -18.26
CA ASP A 11 -0.49 40.93 -17.93
C ASP A 11 0.65 40.71 -16.93
N ARG A 12 1.60 41.64 -16.99
CA ARG A 12 2.67 41.83 -16.02
C ARG A 12 2.08 41.94 -14.61
N TRP A 13 2.64 41.22 -13.64
CA TRP A 13 2.56 41.67 -12.25
C TRP A 13 3.95 41.79 -11.66
N LEU A 14 4.27 43.03 -11.33
CA LEU A 14 5.50 43.51 -10.74
C LEU A 14 5.66 42.94 -9.32
N SER A 15 6.92 42.71 -8.97
CA SER A 15 7.57 43.11 -7.72
C SER A 15 6.72 43.23 -6.47
N SER A 16 7.05 42.42 -5.46
CA SER A 16 7.24 42.99 -4.13
C SER A 16 8.09 42.07 -3.27
N THR A 17 9.37 42.40 -3.23
CA THR A 17 10.32 41.97 -2.21
C THR A 17 9.86 42.55 -0.87
N LEU A 18 9.55 41.70 0.11
CA LEU A 18 9.33 42.13 1.49
C LEU A 18 10.42 41.53 2.38
N VAL A 19 11.29 42.41 2.88
CA VAL A 19 12.28 42.17 3.94
C VAL A 19 11.66 42.63 5.25
N ILE A 20 11.51 41.74 6.24
CA ILE A 20 11.27 42.09 7.67
C ILE A 20 11.98 41.02 8.53
N VAL A 21 13.21 41.29 8.98
CA VAL A 21 13.60 41.79 10.32
C VAL A 21 13.53 40.71 11.41
N ALA A 22 14.72 40.31 11.86
CA ALA A 22 14.95 39.53 13.06
C ALA A 22 14.58 40.34 14.32
N CYS A 23 13.84 39.71 15.24
CA CYS A 23 13.77 40.14 16.63
C CYS A 23 13.86 38.89 17.52
N GLY A 24 15.00 38.74 18.18
CA GLY A 24 15.14 37.81 19.30
C GLY A 24 14.54 38.41 20.58
N CYS A 25 14.19 37.52 21.51
CA CYS A 25 14.22 37.61 22.98
C CYS A 25 13.45 36.37 23.48
N SER A 26 14.12 35.32 23.98
CA SER A 26 14.62 35.16 25.34
C SER A 26 13.56 34.64 26.35
N GLN A 27 13.70 33.36 26.68
CA GLN A 27 13.57 32.72 28.01
C GLN A 27 12.19 32.64 28.70
N ALA A 28 11.80 31.44 29.13
CA ALA A 28 11.90 31.02 30.55
C ALA A 28 11.13 29.70 30.81
N ALA A 29 11.80 28.80 31.54
CA ALA A 29 11.32 27.76 32.45
C ALA A 29 9.80 27.45 32.50
N ASN A 30 9.43 26.16 32.43
CA ASN A 30 9.41 25.27 33.59
C ASN A 30 8.66 23.96 33.24
N VAL A 31 8.73 23.00 34.15
CA VAL A 31 8.07 21.70 34.20
C VAL A 31 8.92 20.57 33.62
N THR A 32 9.93 20.21 34.40
CA THR A 32 10.39 18.83 34.49
C THR A 32 9.21 17.97 34.92
N VAL A 33 8.54 17.34 33.95
CA VAL A 33 7.68 16.19 34.22
C VAL A 33 8.62 15.03 34.56
N PRO A 34 8.52 14.39 35.73
CA PRO A 34 9.19 13.12 35.95
C PRO A 34 8.54 12.07 35.03
N GLN A 35 9.21 11.73 33.93
CA GLN A 35 8.88 10.55 33.13
C GLN A 35 9.33 9.31 33.90
N GLU A 36 8.50 8.83 34.82
CA GLU A 36 8.41 7.39 35.09
C GLU A 36 7.66 6.76 33.92
N SER A 37 8.40 6.21 32.97
CA SER A 37 7.88 5.26 32.01
C SER A 37 9.02 4.34 31.64
N THR A 38 8.98 3.12 32.16
CA THR A 38 9.76 1.99 31.69
C THR A 38 9.34 1.72 30.25
N GLY A 39 9.87 2.51 29.33
CA GLY A 39 9.62 2.47 27.89
C GLY A 39 10.96 2.45 27.20
N LEU A 40 11.15 1.46 26.32
CA LEU A 40 12.37 1.26 25.55
C LEU A 40 12.69 2.54 24.74
N HIS A 41 13.63 3.35 25.22
CA HIS A 41 14.04 4.61 24.57
C HIS A 41 14.88 4.26 23.34
N LEU A 42 14.22 4.10 22.20
CA LEU A 42 14.88 3.91 20.91
C LEU A 42 15.54 5.24 20.51
N PRO A 43 16.83 5.26 20.13
CA PRO A 43 17.44 6.46 19.58
C PRO A 43 16.70 6.88 18.31
N SER A 44 16.57 8.19 18.06
CA SER A 44 15.82 8.78 16.94
C SER A 44 16.26 8.33 15.52
N GLY A 45 17.22 7.42 15.41
CA GLY A 45 17.71 6.85 14.14
C GLY A 45 17.00 5.59 13.64
N ILE A 46 16.03 5.01 14.38
CA ILE A 46 15.39 3.72 13.99
C ILE A 46 13.94 3.89 13.48
N ALA A 47 13.36 5.10 13.55
CA ALA A 47 11.94 5.31 13.23
C ALA A 47 11.59 5.32 11.73
N GLN A 48 12.57 5.27 10.81
CA GLN A 48 12.34 5.49 9.37
C GLN A 48 12.19 4.20 8.54
N ILE A 49 12.20 3.02 9.17
CA ILE A 49 12.20 1.75 8.42
C ILE A 49 10.77 1.29 8.06
N VAL A 50 9.73 1.90 8.65
CA VAL A 50 8.34 1.53 8.41
C VAL A 50 7.69 2.52 7.46
N ARG A 51 7.35 2.08 6.25
CA ARG A 51 6.49 2.84 5.35
C ARG A 51 5.06 2.76 5.88
N PRO A 52 4.41 3.89 6.21
CA PRO A 52 3.03 3.84 6.66
C PRO A 52 2.12 3.39 5.51
N THR A 53 1.12 2.56 5.83
CA THR A 53 0.04 2.26 4.90
C THR A 53 -0.89 3.46 4.80
N VAL A 54 -1.12 3.95 3.59
CA VAL A 54 -2.03 5.09 3.32
C VAL A 54 -3.39 4.59 2.85
N ALA A 55 -4.42 5.43 3.03
CA ALA A 55 -5.77 5.14 2.54
C ALA A 55 -5.86 5.40 1.03
N ILE A 56 -6.64 4.58 0.32
CA ILE A 56 -6.79 4.72 -1.14
C ILE A 56 -7.34 6.10 -1.55
N GLN A 57 -8.26 6.69 -0.78
CA GLN A 57 -8.83 8.00 -1.09
C GLN A 57 -7.82 9.16 -1.07
N THR A 58 -6.67 8.98 -0.41
CA THR A 58 -5.68 10.05 -0.28
C THR A 58 -4.76 10.10 -1.50
N LEU A 59 -4.85 9.13 -2.41
CA LEU A 59 -4.07 9.12 -3.64
C LEU A 59 -4.56 10.24 -4.55
N THR A 60 -3.67 11.16 -4.88
CA THR A 60 -3.96 12.32 -5.73
C THR A 60 -3.01 12.38 -6.93
N PRO A 61 -3.40 13.09 -8.01
CA PRO A 61 -2.52 13.29 -9.16
C PRO A 61 -1.19 13.98 -8.83
N GLU A 62 -1.13 14.76 -7.73
CA GLU A 62 0.09 15.44 -7.28
C GLU A 62 1.17 14.48 -6.80
N GLN A 63 0.80 13.23 -6.52
CA GLN A 63 1.69 12.17 -6.04
C GLN A 63 2.24 11.31 -7.18
N ASN A 64 2.14 11.75 -8.44
CA ASN A 64 2.70 11.02 -9.58
C ASN A 64 4.17 10.65 -9.33
N ASP A 65 4.53 9.41 -9.65
CA ASP A 65 5.83 8.78 -9.38
C ASP A 65 6.18 8.56 -7.88
N GLU A 66 5.28 8.86 -6.95
CA GLU A 66 5.48 8.56 -5.53
C GLU A 66 5.30 7.06 -5.25
N THR A 67 6.19 6.47 -4.45
CA THR A 67 6.05 5.09 -3.98
C THR A 67 5.26 5.06 -2.67
N VAL A 68 4.10 4.41 -2.69
CA VAL A 68 3.20 4.29 -1.53
C VAL A 68 2.98 2.83 -1.17
N GLN A 69 2.50 2.59 0.05
CA GLN A 69 1.99 1.30 0.48
C GLN A 69 0.50 1.42 0.78
N ILE A 70 -0.30 0.53 0.19
CA ILE A 70 -1.74 0.42 0.47
C ILE A 70 -2.08 -1.00 0.93
N LYS A 71 -3.24 -1.15 1.55
CA LYS A 71 -3.82 -2.45 1.91
C LYS A 71 -5.28 -2.45 1.51
N GLY A 72 -5.74 -3.54 0.91
CA GLY A 72 -7.13 -3.66 0.51
C GLY A 72 -7.49 -5.09 0.12
N THR A 73 -8.74 -5.27 -0.24
CA THR A 73 -9.30 -6.53 -0.74
C THR A 73 -9.46 -6.46 -2.25
N VAL A 74 -9.07 -7.52 -2.95
CA VAL A 74 -9.22 -7.62 -4.41
C VAL A 74 -10.70 -7.84 -4.75
N ILE A 75 -11.31 -6.88 -5.45
CA ILE A 75 -12.74 -6.92 -5.78
C ILE A 75 -13.03 -7.16 -7.27
N LYS A 76 -12.05 -6.92 -8.15
CA LYS A 76 -12.15 -7.16 -9.60
C LYS A 76 -10.79 -7.48 -10.20
N GLN A 77 -10.81 -8.19 -11.32
CA GLN A 77 -9.62 -8.57 -12.07
C GLN A 77 -9.86 -8.45 -13.57
N ALA A 78 -8.81 -8.10 -14.29
CA ALA A 78 -8.74 -8.01 -15.73
C ALA A 78 -7.38 -8.57 -16.18
N PRO A 79 -7.33 -9.83 -16.64
CA PRO A 79 -6.11 -10.43 -17.16
C PRO A 79 -5.60 -9.67 -18.38
N LEU A 80 -4.29 -9.45 -18.47
CA LEU A 80 -3.63 -8.84 -19.62
C LEU A 80 -2.75 -9.87 -20.34
N LEU A 81 -2.32 -9.55 -21.56
CA LEU A 81 -1.34 -10.36 -22.28
C LEU A 81 -0.01 -10.49 -21.51
N ALA A 82 0.37 -9.44 -20.78
CA ALA A 82 1.62 -9.35 -20.01
C ALA A 82 1.35 -8.83 -18.60
N GLY A 83 0.66 -9.64 -17.79
CA GLY A 83 0.34 -9.35 -16.39
C GLY A 83 -1.16 -9.25 -16.13
N ALA A 84 -1.56 -8.40 -15.20
CA ALA A 84 -2.97 -8.20 -14.86
C ALA A 84 -3.24 -6.79 -14.34
N LEU A 85 -4.47 -6.33 -14.56
CA LEU A 85 -5.07 -5.25 -13.80
C LEU A 85 -5.97 -5.85 -12.73
N TYR A 86 -5.91 -5.33 -11.52
CA TYR A 86 -6.86 -5.72 -10.47
C TYR A 86 -7.25 -4.49 -9.65
N GLN A 87 -8.47 -4.52 -9.13
CA GLN A 87 -9.01 -3.42 -8.33
C GLN A 87 -8.94 -3.79 -6.85
N LEU A 88 -8.25 -2.97 -6.08
CA LEU A 88 -8.24 -3.05 -4.62
C LEU A 88 -9.30 -2.12 -4.05
N GLN A 89 -9.95 -2.58 -2.98
CA GLN A 89 -10.88 -1.81 -2.18
C GLN A 89 -10.45 -1.81 -0.71
N ASP A 90 -10.47 -0.65 -0.08
CA ASP A 90 -10.41 -0.48 1.37
C ASP A 90 -11.66 0.30 1.84
N ASP A 91 -11.70 0.70 3.11
CA ASP A 91 -12.80 1.48 3.66
C ASP A 91 -12.95 2.89 3.05
N SER A 92 -11.89 3.39 2.40
CA SER A 92 -11.80 4.74 1.85
C SER A 92 -12.20 4.82 0.38
N GLY A 93 -12.00 3.74 -0.39
CA GLY A 93 -12.31 3.74 -1.82
C GLY A 93 -11.73 2.56 -2.57
N THR A 94 -11.56 2.75 -3.88
CA THR A 94 -11.03 1.72 -4.79
C THR A 94 -9.94 2.29 -5.69
N VAL A 95 -8.92 1.49 -5.99
CA VAL A 95 -7.86 1.85 -6.94
C VAL A 95 -7.52 0.67 -7.83
N TRP A 96 -7.20 0.96 -9.10
CA TRP A 96 -6.66 -0.02 -10.01
C TRP A 96 -5.15 -0.18 -9.80
N VAL A 97 -4.70 -1.43 -9.79
CA VAL A 97 -3.29 -1.78 -9.72
C VAL A 97 -2.91 -2.54 -10.98
N LEU A 98 -1.88 -2.05 -11.66
CA LEU A 98 -1.24 -2.70 -12.80
C LEU A 98 -0.06 -3.54 -12.28
N SER A 99 -0.13 -4.85 -12.48
CA SER A 99 0.93 -5.79 -12.16
C SER A 99 1.47 -6.47 -13.42
N ALA A 100 2.77 -6.76 -13.41
CA ALA A 100 3.41 -7.61 -14.41
C ALA A 100 3.21 -9.11 -14.11
N GLU A 101 2.72 -9.45 -12.93
CA GLU A 101 2.37 -10.80 -12.50
C GLU A 101 0.87 -11.07 -12.69
N SER A 102 0.46 -12.33 -12.52
CA SER A 102 -0.96 -12.69 -12.48
C SER A 102 -1.67 -12.03 -11.31
N ALA A 103 -2.94 -11.68 -11.50
CA ALA A 103 -3.77 -11.12 -10.45
C ALA A 103 -3.80 -12.04 -9.20
N PRO A 104 -3.78 -11.48 -7.98
CA PRO A 104 -4.06 -12.25 -6.76
C PRO A 104 -5.49 -12.82 -6.81
N PRO A 105 -5.90 -13.80 -6.00
CA PRO A 105 -7.29 -14.29 -5.98
C PRO A 105 -8.31 -13.20 -5.64
N GLU A 106 -9.53 -13.31 -6.18
CA GLU A 106 -10.64 -12.43 -5.76
C GLU A 106 -10.93 -12.63 -4.27
N SER A 107 -11.39 -11.57 -3.60
CA SER A 107 -11.63 -11.52 -2.15
C SER A 107 -10.37 -11.67 -1.28
N ALA A 108 -9.17 -11.76 -1.84
CA ALA A 108 -7.94 -11.78 -1.05
C ALA A 108 -7.62 -10.39 -0.48
N THR A 109 -7.28 -10.32 0.80
CA THR A 109 -6.74 -9.11 1.43
C THR A 109 -5.21 -9.10 1.34
N ILE A 110 -4.67 -8.09 0.67
CA ILE A 110 -3.23 -7.96 0.40
C ILE A 110 -2.73 -6.57 0.74
N SER A 111 -1.42 -6.45 0.98
CA SER A 111 -0.73 -5.16 0.97
C SER A 111 0.10 -5.03 -0.29
N VAL A 112 0.07 -3.86 -0.91
CA VAL A 112 0.76 -3.56 -2.16
C VAL A 112 1.65 -2.36 -1.96
N VAL A 113 2.91 -2.48 -2.36
CA VAL A 113 3.82 -1.38 -2.57
C VAL A 113 3.84 -1.08 -4.06
N GLY A 114 3.57 0.16 -4.43
CA GLY A 114 3.51 0.56 -5.83
C GLY A 114 3.78 2.04 -6.05
N THR A 115 4.04 2.38 -7.30
CA THR A 115 4.23 3.77 -7.74
C THR A 115 2.91 4.33 -8.24
N VAL A 116 2.54 5.52 -7.76
CA VAL A 116 1.34 6.25 -8.22
C VAL A 116 1.58 6.76 -9.65
N GLN A 117 0.63 6.50 -10.53
CA GLN A 117 0.68 6.91 -11.93
C GLN A 117 -0.57 7.69 -12.32
N VAL A 118 -0.38 8.72 -13.13
CA VAL A 118 -1.43 9.62 -13.61
C VAL A 118 -1.46 9.62 -15.13
N GLU A 119 -2.06 8.57 -15.69
CA GLU A 119 -2.25 8.43 -17.13
C GLU A 119 -3.58 7.73 -17.41
N ALA A 120 -4.25 8.13 -18.49
CA ALA A 120 -5.41 7.39 -18.96
C ALA A 120 -4.95 6.08 -19.60
N ILE A 121 -5.28 4.96 -18.98
CA ILE A 121 -5.12 3.64 -19.61
C ILE A 121 -6.49 3.18 -20.10
N ALA A 122 -6.60 2.99 -21.42
CA ALA A 122 -7.74 2.31 -22.02
C ALA A 122 -7.39 0.83 -22.22
N VAL A 123 -7.92 -0.05 -21.37
CA VAL A 123 -7.75 -1.51 -21.51
C VAL A 123 -9.10 -2.18 -21.65
N GLU A 124 -9.40 -2.77 -22.81
CA GLU A 124 -10.61 -3.61 -23.03
C GLU A 124 -11.94 -3.03 -22.50
N GLY A 125 -12.12 -1.70 -22.57
CA GLY A 125 -13.32 -1.02 -22.08
C GLY A 125 -13.31 -0.67 -20.58
N ILE A 126 -12.20 -0.90 -19.88
CA ILE A 126 -11.90 -0.34 -18.57
C ILE A 126 -11.33 1.06 -18.78
N ASP A 127 -12.09 2.04 -18.33
CA ASP A 127 -11.67 3.44 -18.25
C ASP A 127 -11.06 3.66 -16.86
N ILE A 128 -9.74 3.81 -16.81
CA ILE A 128 -9.02 4.15 -15.58
C ILE A 128 -8.81 5.65 -15.59
N SER A 129 -9.67 6.37 -14.88
CA SER A 129 -9.60 7.83 -14.77
C SER A 129 -8.64 8.26 -13.65
N ASP A 130 -7.63 9.03 -14.06
CA ASP A 130 -6.75 9.89 -13.27
C ASP A 130 -5.67 9.24 -12.39
N VAL A 131 -5.95 8.22 -11.57
CA VAL A 131 -4.92 7.67 -10.65
C VAL A 131 -4.97 6.15 -10.58
N TYR A 132 -3.82 5.50 -10.79
CA TYR A 132 -3.63 4.07 -10.59
C TYR A 132 -2.26 3.77 -9.97
N LEU A 133 -2.07 2.54 -9.50
CA LEU A 133 -0.78 2.09 -8.97
C LEU A 133 -0.10 1.13 -9.95
N ARG A 134 1.18 1.33 -10.18
CA ARG A 134 2.07 0.33 -10.77
C ARG A 134 2.69 -0.49 -9.64
N GLU A 135 2.43 -1.78 -9.61
CA GLU A 135 2.93 -2.68 -8.56
C GLU A 135 4.46 -2.80 -8.60
N ILE A 136 5.10 -2.73 -7.42
CA ILE A 136 6.51 -3.05 -7.18
C ILE A 136 6.61 -4.37 -6.43
N SER A 137 5.81 -4.54 -5.38
CA SER A 137 5.74 -5.77 -4.61
C SER A 137 4.40 -5.89 -3.90
N ARG A 138 4.03 -7.12 -3.57
CA ARG A 138 2.82 -7.45 -2.84
C ARG A 138 3.09 -8.46 -1.72
N THR A 139 2.36 -8.35 -0.64
CA THR A 139 2.34 -9.34 0.45
C THR A 139 0.91 -9.78 0.70
N SER A 140 0.67 -11.08 0.58
CA SER A 140 -0.62 -11.65 0.96
C SER A 140 -0.67 -11.74 2.48
N THR A 141 -1.64 -11.09 3.10
CA THR A 141 -2.03 -11.45 4.47
C THR A 141 -2.90 -12.68 4.36
N THR A 142 -2.29 -13.81 3.96
CA THR A 142 -2.89 -15.12 4.17
C THR A 142 -2.99 -15.22 5.69
N GLY A 143 -4.20 -15.02 6.23
CA GLY A 143 -4.45 -15.31 7.63
C GLY A 143 -3.87 -16.69 7.90
N ASP A 144 -3.08 -16.80 8.96
CA ASP A 144 -2.69 -18.05 9.60
C ASP A 144 -3.81 -19.08 9.38
N ALA A 145 -3.68 -19.91 8.35
CA ALA A 145 -4.24 -21.22 8.40
C ALA A 145 -3.35 -21.88 9.46
N PRO A 146 -3.88 -22.26 10.63
CA PRO A 146 -3.16 -23.16 11.49
C PRO A 146 -2.77 -24.31 10.57
N SER A 147 -1.46 -24.53 10.41
CA SER A 147 -0.99 -25.76 9.81
C SER A 147 -1.68 -26.86 10.61
N GLU A 148 -2.67 -27.47 9.97
CA GLU A 148 -3.45 -28.56 10.50
C GLU A 148 -2.45 -29.52 11.12
N ASN A 149 -2.58 -29.68 12.44
CA ASN A 149 -1.75 -30.54 13.24
C ASN A 149 -1.72 -31.87 12.49
N ARG A 150 -0.58 -32.23 11.89
CA ARG A 150 -0.36 -33.62 11.50
C ARG A 150 -0.10 -34.39 12.78
N ASP A 151 -1.11 -34.44 13.65
CA ASP A 151 -1.44 -35.64 14.40
C ASP A 151 -1.80 -36.67 13.33
N THR A 152 -0.76 -37.21 12.71
CA THR A 152 -0.84 -38.57 12.19
C THR A 152 -0.99 -39.38 13.46
N PRO A 153 -2.13 -40.06 13.71
CA PRO A 153 -2.12 -41.13 14.68
C PRO A 153 -1.11 -42.12 14.12
N ASP A 154 0.04 -42.21 14.76
CA ASP A 154 0.96 -43.32 14.62
C ASP A 154 0.13 -44.60 14.77
N PRO A 155 -0.06 -45.44 13.73
CA PRO A 155 -0.67 -46.75 13.93
C PRO A 155 0.41 -47.68 14.47
N ALA A 156 1.02 -47.31 15.60
CA ALA A 156 1.69 -48.27 16.44
C ALA A 156 0.61 -48.99 17.24
N THR A 157 0.45 -50.26 16.90
CA THR A 157 -0.04 -51.33 17.79
C THR A 157 -1.56 -51.57 17.74
N ASP A 158 -1.99 -52.29 16.70
CA ASP A 158 -2.93 -53.39 16.91
C ASP A 158 -2.17 -54.71 16.72
N GLU A 159 -1.39 -55.08 17.73
CA GLU A 159 -1.03 -56.48 17.96
C GLU A 159 -1.45 -56.80 19.39
N SER A 160 -2.76 -56.87 19.60
CA SER A 160 -3.35 -57.43 20.81
C SER A 160 -4.17 -58.65 20.46
N ALA A 161 -3.52 -59.78 20.72
CA ALA A 161 -4.09 -60.99 21.32
C ALA A 161 -4.75 -62.06 20.44
N ALA A 162 -4.34 -63.28 20.79
CA ALA A 162 -4.97 -64.58 20.59
C ALA A 162 -4.81 -65.18 19.17
N ASP A 163 -4.52 -66.46 18.96
CA ASP A 163 -4.97 -67.63 19.72
C ASP A 163 -4.29 -68.90 19.18
N THR A 164 -3.99 -69.86 20.07
CA THR A 164 -4.17 -71.32 19.87
C THR A 164 -3.30 -72.16 18.91
N MET A 165 -2.50 -73.03 19.55
CA MET A 165 -2.33 -74.50 19.42
C MET A 165 -2.27 -75.24 18.07
N ALA A 166 -1.46 -76.32 18.13
CA ALA A 166 -1.39 -77.53 17.28
C ALA A 166 -0.67 -77.34 15.93
N GLU A 167 0.30 -78.15 15.53
CA GLU A 167 0.50 -79.61 15.69
C GLU A 167 2.00 -79.96 15.64
#